data_AF-A0A519YH37-F1
#
_entry.id   AF-A0A519YH37-F1
#
_cell.length_a   1.000
_cell.length_b   1.000
_cell.length_c   1.000
_cell.angle_alpha   90.00
_cell.angle_beta   90.00
_cell.angle_gamma   90.00
#
_symmetry.space_group_name_H-M   'P 1'
#
loop_
_entity.id
_entity.type
_entity.pdbx_description
1 polymer ?
#
loop_
_entity_poly.entity_id
_entity_poly.type
_entity_poly.pdbx_seq_one_letter_code
_entity_poly.pdbx_strand_id
1 'polypeptide(L)'
;MNRNQPFVCEMAFHIVHLHRAGETDKALNLRRQPQGMTVDDEQLHRAVAQIYGLPDQSNEGLEEWARSQYLSDGRDKGYLSDADLDAPLWLLAGKAHTYYGDLKPQAG
;
A
#
# COMPACT_ATOMS: atom_id res chain seq x y z
N MET A 1 -0.23 10.68 -10.70
CA MET A 1 0.39 10.51 -9.39
C MET A 1 -0.69 10.30 -8.34
N ASN A 2 -0.70 9.12 -7.71
CA ASN A 2 -1.64 8.78 -6.66
C ASN A 2 -1.30 9.58 -5.39
N ARG A 3 -2.31 10.10 -4.69
CA ARG A 3 -2.13 10.89 -3.44
C ARG A 3 -2.10 10.01 -2.19
N ASN A 4 -2.63 8.79 -2.29
CA ASN A 4 -2.60 7.76 -1.25
C ASN A 4 -1.22 7.05 -1.28
N GLN A 5 -0.20 7.73 -0.76
CA GLN A 5 1.16 7.19 -0.72
C GLN A 5 1.25 5.85 0.04
N PRO A 6 0.51 5.61 1.13
CA PRO A 6 0.46 4.28 1.76
C PRO A 6 0.02 3.16 0.81
N PHE A 7 -0.95 3.42 -0.08
CA PHE A 7 -1.37 2.44 -1.10
C PHE A 7 -0.27 2.15 -2.13
N VAL A 8 0.54 3.15 -2.51
CA VAL A 8 1.73 2.94 -3.36
C VAL A 8 2.69 1.97 -2.67
N CYS A 9 2.92 2.15 -1.38
CA CYS A 9 3.80 1.30 -0.57
C CYS A 9 3.26 -0.13 -0.44
N GLU A 10 1.97 -0.29 -0.17
CA GLU A 10 1.30 -1.61 -0.14
C GLU A 10 1.40 -2.33 -1.50
N MET A 11 1.18 -1.61 -2.60
CA MET A 11 1.30 -2.20 -3.93
C MET A 11 2.74 -2.63 -4.23
N ALA A 12 3.74 -1.83 -3.83
CA ALA A 12 5.15 -2.19 -3.94
C ALA A 12 5.46 -3.46 -3.14
N PHE A 13 4.93 -3.56 -1.92
CA PHE A 13 5.03 -4.76 -1.08
C PHE A 13 4.47 -5.99 -1.80
N HIS A 14 3.23 -5.92 -2.31
CA HIS A 14 2.62 -7.06 -3.00
C HIS A 14 3.39 -7.47 -4.26
N ILE A 15 3.92 -6.51 -5.02
CA ILE A 15 4.76 -6.80 -6.19
C ILE A 15 6.04 -7.52 -5.80
N VAL A 16 6.75 -7.05 -4.77
CA VAL A 16 7.98 -7.69 -4.28
C VAL A 16 7.68 -9.09 -3.74
N HIS A 17 6.61 -9.25 -2.96
CA HIS A 17 6.18 -10.54 -2.43
C HIS A 17 5.88 -11.55 -3.55
N LEU A 18 5.06 -11.17 -4.53
CA LEU A 18 4.73 -12.03 -5.67
C LEU A 18 5.98 -12.37 -6.50
N HIS A 19 6.86 -11.40 -6.74
CA HIS A 19 8.08 -11.66 -7.49
C HIS A 19 9.01 -12.65 -6.78
N ARG A 20 9.18 -12.52 -5.45
CA ARG A 20 9.95 -13.48 -4.63
C ARG A 20 9.35 -14.88 -4.61
N ALA A 21 8.03 -14.99 -4.72
CA ALA A 21 7.32 -16.26 -4.85
C ALA A 21 7.41 -16.86 -6.27
N GLY A 22 8.07 -16.20 -7.24
CA GLY A 22 8.12 -16.63 -8.65
C GLY A 22 6.86 -16.30 -9.45
N GLU A 23 5.93 -15.53 -8.88
CA GLU A 23 4.59 -15.23 -9.42
C GLU A 23 4.60 -13.94 -10.24
N THR A 24 5.50 -13.84 -11.21
CA THR A 24 5.74 -12.61 -11.99
C THR A 24 4.49 -12.16 -12.74
N ASP A 25 3.70 -13.09 -13.30
CA ASP A 25 2.46 -12.75 -14.01
C ASP A 25 1.41 -12.13 -13.10
N LYS A 26 1.31 -12.60 -11.84
CA LYS A 26 0.42 -12.00 -10.84
C LYS A 26 0.86 -10.59 -10.48
N ALA A 27 2.17 -10.36 -10.32
CA ALA A 27 2.72 -9.03 -10.06
C ALA A 27 2.42 -8.05 -11.22
N LEU A 28 2.54 -8.51 -12.48
CA LEU A 28 2.18 -7.73 -13.66
C LEU A 28 0.67 -7.43 -13.72
N ASN A 29 -0.17 -8.41 -13.39
CA ASN A 29 -1.62 -8.22 -13.37
C ASN A 29 -2.06 -7.21 -12.30
N LEU A 30 -1.40 -7.18 -11.15
CA LEU A 30 -1.69 -6.18 -10.10
C LEU A 30 -1.50 -4.75 -10.61
N ARG A 31 -0.42 -4.49 -11.37
CA ARG A 31 -0.17 -3.17 -11.99
C ARG A 31 -1.22 -2.76 -13.03
N ARG A 32 -1.97 -3.71 -13.58
CA ARG A 32 -3.01 -3.48 -14.59
C ARG A 32 -4.39 -3.21 -13.98
N GLN A 33 -4.56 -3.39 -12.67
CA GLN A 33 -5.83 -3.11 -12.01
C GLN A 33 -6.11 -1.59 -12.04
N PRO A 34 -7.39 -1.15 -12.05
CA PRO A 34 -7.74 0.27 -12.13
C PRO A 34 -7.06 1.14 -11.06
N GLN A 35 -6.96 0.64 -9.83
CA GLN A 35 -6.25 1.31 -8.75
C GLN A 35 -4.73 1.34 -8.99
N GLY A 36 -4.16 0.23 -9.47
CA GLY A 36 -2.74 0.15 -9.83
C GLY A 36 -2.34 1.13 -10.93
N MET A 37 -3.23 1.37 -11.91
CA MET A 37 -3.00 2.36 -12.98
C MET A 37 -2.91 3.81 -12.49
N THR A 38 -3.39 4.11 -11.29
CA THR A 38 -3.28 5.46 -10.71
C THR A 38 -1.90 5.75 -10.13
N VAL A 39 -1.13 4.70 -9.85
CA VAL A 39 0.24 4.77 -9.34
C VAL A 39 1.20 4.88 -10.51
N ASP A 40 2.01 5.93 -10.55
CA ASP A 40 3.03 6.06 -11.58
C ASP A 40 4.31 5.28 -11.24
N ASP A 41 5.11 5.03 -12.29
CA ASP A 41 6.31 4.19 -12.20
C ASP A 41 7.36 4.77 -11.25
N GLU A 42 7.43 6.09 -11.10
CA GLU A 42 8.40 6.76 -10.24
C GLU A 42 8.04 6.58 -8.76
N GLN A 43 6.75 6.74 -8.41
CA GLN A 43 6.22 6.42 -7.09
C GLN A 43 6.51 4.96 -6.72
N LEU A 44 6.22 4.05 -7.64
CA LEU A 44 6.44 2.62 -7.42
C LEU A 44 7.93 2.29 -7.28
N HIS A 45 8.79 2.85 -8.13
CA HIS A 45 10.23 2.64 -8.06
C HIS A 45 10.79 3.08 -6.69
N ARG A 46 10.39 4.26 -6.21
CA ARG A 46 10.82 4.76 -4.89
C ARG A 46 10.36 3.83 -3.75
N ALA A 47 9.12 3.38 -3.79
CA ALA A 47 8.59 2.47 -2.76
C ALA A 47 9.29 1.11 -2.77
N VAL A 48 9.58 0.56 -3.96
CA VAL A 48 10.39 -0.67 -4.09
C VAL A 48 11.81 -0.48 -3.56
N ALA A 49 12.45 0.66 -3.84
CA ALA A 49 13.78 0.97 -3.31
C ALA A 49 13.79 1.07 -1.78
N GLN A 50 12.75 1.66 -1.19
CA GLN A 50 12.57 1.68 0.27
C GLN A 50 12.45 0.26 0.84
N ILE A 51 11.65 -0.59 0.20
CA ILE A 51 11.51 -2.00 0.62
C ILE A 51 12.87 -2.68 0.67
N TYR A 52 13.70 -2.59 -0.36
CA TYR A 52 15.04 -3.21 -0.35
C TYR A 52 16.00 -2.64 0.71
N GLY A 53 15.73 -1.45 1.24
CA GLY A 53 16.48 -0.84 2.33
C GLY A 53 16.00 -1.22 3.73
N LEU A 54 14.89 -1.96 3.87
CA LEU A 54 14.35 -2.34 5.17
C LEU A 54 15.24 -3.39 5.86
N PRO A 55 15.42 -3.29 7.19
CA PRO A 55 16.24 -4.24 7.94
C PRO A 55 15.59 -5.62 8.00
N ASP A 56 14.26 -5.69 8.03
CA ASP A 56 13.48 -6.92 7.97
C ASP A 56 12.80 -7.05 6.60
N GLN A 57 13.13 -8.14 5.91
CA GLN A 57 12.64 -8.48 4.58
C GLN A 57 11.64 -9.65 4.61
N SER A 58 11.28 -10.15 5.80
CA SER A 58 10.23 -11.16 5.98
C SER A 58 8.87 -10.63 5.55
N ASN A 59 7.89 -11.51 5.31
CA ASN A 59 6.55 -11.06 4.93
C ASN A 59 5.91 -10.25 6.06
N GLU A 60 6.13 -10.67 7.30
CA GLU A 60 5.68 -10.00 8.51
C GLU A 60 6.31 -8.60 8.64
N GLY A 61 7.62 -8.47 8.41
CA GLY A 61 8.33 -7.20 8.45
C GLY A 61 7.88 -6.23 7.34
N LEU A 62 7.62 -6.74 6.14
CA LEU A 62 7.11 -5.92 5.04
C LEU A 62 5.65 -5.49 5.28
N GLU A 63 4.80 -6.37 5.82
CA GLU A 63 3.43 -6.02 6.20
C GLU A 63 3.41 -4.98 7.32
N GLU A 64 4.26 -5.14 8.34
CA GLU A 64 4.41 -4.17 9.42
C GLU A 64 4.90 -2.81 8.91
N TRP A 65 5.85 -2.80 7.97
CA TRP A 65 6.27 -1.56 7.31
C TRP A 65 5.13 -0.90 6.53
N ALA A 66 4.36 -1.65 5.73
CA ALA A 66 3.21 -1.11 5.02
C ALA A 66 2.17 -0.53 5.98
N ARG A 67 1.89 -1.25 7.08
CA ARG A 67 1.02 -0.80 8.17
C ARG A 67 1.52 0.51 8.79
N SER A 68 2.83 0.65 9.01
CA SER A 68 3.42 1.87 9.56
C SER A 68 3.23 3.08 8.64
N GLN A 69 3.23 2.89 7.31
CA GLN A 69 2.95 3.96 6.36
C GLN A 69 1.52 4.48 6.50
N TYR A 70 0.54 3.58 6.62
CA TYR A 70 -0.86 3.95 6.87
C TYR A 70 -1.05 4.66 8.20
N LEU A 71 -0.45 4.14 9.28
CA LEU A 71 -0.55 4.75 10.61
C LEU A 71 0.04 6.16 10.64
N SER A 72 1.22 6.35 10.02
CA SER A 72 1.86 7.66 9.93
C SER A 72 1.01 8.64 9.13
N ASP A 73 0.61 8.28 7.91
CA ASP A 73 -0.19 9.16 7.05
C ASP A 73 -1.56 9.47 7.68
N GLY A 74 -2.22 8.47 8.25
CA GLY A 74 -3.53 8.65 8.88
C GLY A 74 -3.51 9.52 10.13
N ARG A 75 -2.43 9.47 10.91
CA ARG A 75 -2.20 10.41 12.01
C ARG A 75 -1.95 11.83 11.50
N ASP A 76 -1.09 11.97 10.50
CA ASP A 76 -0.71 13.28 9.95
C ASP A 76 -1.87 13.97 9.23
N LYS A 77 -2.75 13.20 8.59
CA LYS A 77 -3.91 13.68 7.82
C LYS A 77 -5.21 13.70 8.62
N GLY A 78 -5.23 13.10 9.81
CA GLY A 78 -6.37 13.09 10.72
C GLY A 78 -7.51 12.15 10.33
N TYR A 79 -7.25 11.11 9.53
CA TYR A 79 -8.26 10.08 9.20
C TYR A 79 -8.14 8.79 10.04
N LEU A 80 -7.12 8.70 10.89
CA LEU A 80 -6.96 7.66 11.91
C LEU A 80 -6.92 8.26 13.31
N SER A 81 -7.24 7.44 14.29
CA SER A 81 -7.23 7.76 15.72
C SER A 81 -6.37 6.78 16.51
N ASP A 82 -6.16 7.02 17.80
CA ASP A 82 -5.41 6.09 18.67
C ASP A 82 -6.10 4.71 18.79
N ALA A 83 -7.40 4.62 18.53
CA ALA A 83 -8.11 3.34 18.47
C ALA A 83 -7.70 2.47 17.27
N ASP A 84 -6.98 3.04 16.30
CA ASP A 84 -6.58 2.36 15.07
C ASP A 84 -5.16 1.78 15.12
N LEU A 85 -4.44 1.95 16.23
CA LEU A 85 -3.04 1.51 16.35
C LEU A 85 -2.87 0.00 16.14
N ASP A 86 -3.85 -0.78 16.60
CA ASP A 86 -3.87 -2.24 16.48
C ASP A 86 -4.77 -2.73 15.32
N ALA A 87 -5.23 -1.80 14.46
CA ALA A 87 -6.09 -2.17 13.34
C ALA A 87 -5.33 -3.01 12.31
N PRO A 88 -5.98 -4.04 11.73
CA PRO A 88 -5.37 -4.82 10.66
C PRO A 88 -5.17 -3.97 9.40
N LEU A 89 -4.19 -4.33 8.58
CA LEU A 89 -3.81 -3.58 7.37
C LEU A 89 -5.01 -3.29 6.45
N TRP A 90 -5.89 -4.27 6.23
CA TRP A 90 -7.07 -4.08 5.36
C TRP A 90 -8.02 -2.98 5.85
N LEU A 91 -8.13 -2.78 7.17
CA LEU A 91 -8.99 -1.75 7.75
C LEU A 91 -8.36 -0.36 7.59
N LEU A 92 -7.04 -0.27 7.80
CA LEU A 92 -6.26 0.95 7.60
C LEU A 92 -6.30 1.39 6.13
N ALA A 93 -6.11 0.45 5.21
CA ALA A 93 -6.23 0.67 3.78
C ALA A 93 -7.63 1.17 3.41
N GLY A 94 -8.69 0.53 3.91
CA GLY A 94 -10.07 0.97 3.67
C GLY A 94 -10.33 2.40 4.14
N LYS A 95 -9.80 2.81 5.31
CA LYS A 95 -9.94 4.17 5.82
C LYS A 95 -9.19 5.20 4.98
N ALA A 96 -7.94 4.93 4.62
CA ALA A 96 -7.16 5.79 3.74
C ALA A 96 -7.82 5.95 2.37
N HIS A 97 -8.27 4.85 1.79
CA HIS A 97 -8.98 4.87 0.53
C HIS A 97 -10.28 5.71 0.57
N THR A 98 -11.03 5.60 1.67
CA THR A 98 -12.20 6.45 1.92
C THR A 98 -11.82 7.93 1.99
N TYR A 99 -10.72 8.26 2.68
CA TYR A 99 -10.23 9.63 2.81
C TYR A 99 -9.76 10.23 1.47
N TYR A 100 -9.01 9.46 0.67
CA TYR A 100 -8.49 9.91 -0.62
C TYR A 100 -9.51 9.83 -1.76
N GLY A 101 -10.67 9.21 -1.53
CA GLY A 101 -11.77 9.10 -2.51
C GLY A 101 -11.42 8.26 -3.74
N ASP A 102 -10.47 7.33 -3.60
CA ASP A 102 -10.04 6.41 -4.66
C ASP A 102 -10.90 5.13 -4.72
N LEU A 103 -11.63 4.81 -3.64
CA LEU A 103 -12.81 3.94 -3.70
C LEU A 103 -13.97 4.72 -4.33
N LYS A 104 -14.19 4.56 -5.64
CA LYS A 104 -15.49 4.96 -6.20
C LYS A 104 -16.58 4.11 -5.53
N PRO A 105 -17.70 4.69 -5.09
CA PRO A 105 -18.86 3.90 -4.72
C PRO A 105 -19.20 3.01 -5.92
N GLN A 106 -19.33 1.70 -5.70
CA GLN A 106 -19.95 0.84 -6.70
C GLN A 106 -21.37 1.38 -6.89
N ALA A 107 -21.63 1.97 -8.05
CA ALA A 107 -23.01 2.25 -8.45
C ALA A 107 -23.75 0.92 -8.44
N GLY A 108 -24.73 0.81 -7.54
CA GLY A 108 -25.71 -0.27 -7.55
C GLY A 108 -26.67 -0.17 -8.72
#